data_AF-A9FBM8-F1
#
_entry.id   AF-A9FBM8-F1
#
_cell.length_a   1.000
_cell.length_b   1.000
_cell.length_c   1.000
_cell.angle_alpha   90.00
_cell.angle_beta   90.00
_cell.angle_gamma   90.00
#
_symmetry.space_group_name_H-M   'P 1'
#
loop_
_entity.id
_entity.type
_entity.pdbx_description
1 polymer ?
#
loop_
_entity_poly.entity_id
_entity_poly.type
_entity_poly.pdbx_seq_one_letter_code
_entity_poly.pdbx_strand_id
1 'polypeptide(L)'
;MTLGRLVLVGCLSLVGSALVACGNGDPDRFGEGRGNVVETPPPSEGDGCTLTQGYWKNHEESWPTSKLTIGGVEYSQAELLDLFETPPRGDTSLILGHQLIAALLNVGSGASDAALGGALAEAEAWMADNKDADGRLPYGIKRGDAAEDAVALSGALADFNEGGIGPGHCDGGPGSGSGDPGDSSGSGDPGGSDDGGHDCPDDGSTGESDGGGGSDPGGSSDPGGGEGGSAPTCADPCSDGCADGYICVVGCCAFIAN
;
A
#
# COMPACT_ATOMS: atom_id res chain seq x y z
N MET A 1 44.19 23.30 34.45
CA MET A 1 43.84 24.34 33.47
C MET A 1 42.58 23.89 32.77
N THR A 2 41.48 24.49 33.20
CA THR A 2 40.08 24.17 32.90
C THR A 2 39.67 24.75 31.54
N LEU A 3 38.84 24.05 30.76
CA LEU A 3 37.90 24.67 29.83
C LEU A 3 36.82 23.64 29.45
N GLY A 4 35.76 23.61 30.27
CA GLY A 4 34.49 23.00 29.92
C GLY A 4 33.70 23.93 29.00
N ARG A 5 33.09 23.36 27.94
CA ARG A 5 32.19 24.08 27.05
C ARG A 5 30.82 24.24 27.73
N LEU A 6 30.44 25.49 27.92
CA LEU A 6 29.18 25.96 28.51
C LEU A 6 28.09 25.94 27.43
N VAL A 7 26.99 25.25 27.70
CA VAL A 7 25.76 25.27 26.88
C VAL A 7 25.04 26.59 27.12
N LEU A 8 24.79 27.36 26.05
CA LEU A 8 24.09 28.64 26.11
C LEU A 8 22.58 28.40 25.90
N VAL A 9 21.87 28.14 27.01
CA VAL A 9 20.41 28.18 27.08
C VAL A 9 20.00 29.65 27.19
N GLY A 10 19.63 30.25 26.06
CA GLY A 10 19.12 31.61 25.99
C GLY A 10 17.62 31.66 26.30
N CYS A 11 17.28 31.91 27.56
CA CYS A 11 15.96 32.38 27.94
C CYS A 11 16.04 33.89 28.15
N LEU A 12 15.44 34.69 27.26
CA LEU A 12 15.15 36.10 27.54
C LEU A 12 13.73 36.43 27.07
N SER A 13 12.87 36.61 28.05
CA SER A 13 11.47 36.99 27.95
C SER A 13 11.30 38.42 27.42
N LEU A 14 10.24 38.67 26.64
CA LEU A 14 9.55 39.96 26.64
C LEU A 14 8.03 39.75 26.68
N VAL A 15 7.46 40.29 27.73
CA VAL A 15 6.06 40.45 28.12
C VAL A 15 5.29 41.38 27.18
N GLY A 16 3.96 41.17 27.03
CA GLY A 16 3.07 42.27 26.63
C GLY A 16 1.76 41.93 25.90
N SER A 17 0.81 41.34 26.63
CA SER A 17 -0.65 41.51 26.55
C SER A 17 -1.34 42.02 25.27
N ALA A 18 -2.23 41.18 24.73
CA ALA A 18 -3.57 41.60 24.31
C ALA A 18 -4.58 40.47 24.60
N LEU A 19 -5.31 40.63 25.71
CA LEU A 19 -6.46 39.83 26.09
C LEU A 19 -7.66 40.36 25.29
N VAL A 20 -8.15 39.64 24.28
CA VAL A 20 -9.48 39.88 23.72
C VAL A 20 -10.42 38.87 24.34
N ALA A 21 -11.13 39.32 25.37
CA ALA A 21 -12.28 38.64 25.93
C ALA A 21 -13.54 39.23 25.29
N CYS A 22 -14.25 38.41 24.51
CA CYS A 22 -15.69 38.56 24.33
C CYS A 22 -16.32 37.26 24.84
N GLY A 23 -16.58 37.23 26.15
CA GLY A 23 -17.50 36.25 26.73
C GLY A 23 -18.92 36.73 26.51
N ASN A 24 -19.75 35.88 25.91
CA ASN A 24 -21.17 35.78 26.22
C ASN A 24 -21.49 34.29 26.13
N GLY A 25 -21.60 33.66 27.30
CA GLY A 25 -22.32 32.40 27.41
C GLY A 25 -23.79 32.71 27.61
N ASP A 26 -24.64 32.02 26.88
CA ASP A 26 -25.94 31.58 27.38
C ASP A 26 -26.15 30.12 26.92
N PRO A 27 -26.48 29.19 27.83
CA PRO A 27 -26.72 27.79 27.52
C PRO A 27 -28.21 27.56 27.25
N ASP A 28 -28.56 27.08 26.05
CA ASP A 28 -29.72 26.22 25.83
C ASP A 28 -29.86 25.85 24.35
N ARG A 29 -29.54 24.60 24.01
CA ARG A 29 -30.51 23.65 23.42
C ARG A 29 -29.79 22.38 22.94
N PHE A 30 -30.16 21.27 23.57
CA PHE A 30 -30.01 19.94 22.99
C PHE A 30 -30.75 19.89 21.64
N GLY A 31 -30.03 19.49 20.59
CA GLY A 31 -30.57 19.36 19.24
C GLY A 31 -29.56 18.72 18.30
N GLU A 32 -29.63 17.39 18.25
CA GLU A 32 -29.32 16.54 17.08
C GLU A 32 -27.87 16.46 16.60
N GLY A 33 -27.27 15.30 16.88
CA GLY A 33 -26.00 14.89 16.34
C GLY A 33 -25.98 14.90 14.82
N ARG A 34 -24.89 15.46 14.29
CA ARG A 34 -24.33 15.10 13.00
C ARG A 34 -22.83 15.01 13.25
N GLY A 35 -22.32 13.79 13.26
CA GLY A 35 -20.88 13.57 13.20
C GLY A 35 -20.33 14.41 12.05
N ASN A 36 -19.21 15.06 12.30
CA ASN A 36 -18.37 15.64 11.27
C ASN A 36 -17.88 14.49 10.38
N VAL A 37 -18.72 14.05 9.44
CA VAL A 37 -18.23 13.33 8.28
C VAL A 37 -17.35 14.35 7.56
N VAL A 38 -16.04 14.14 7.66
CA VAL A 38 -15.09 14.74 6.73
C VAL A 38 -15.45 14.13 5.38
N GLU A 39 -16.37 14.79 4.69
CA GLU A 39 -16.68 14.45 3.31
C GLU A 39 -15.44 14.86 2.50
N THR A 40 -14.59 13.90 2.21
CA THR A 40 -13.46 14.09 1.30
C THR A 40 -14.05 14.56 -0.02
N PRO A 41 -13.63 15.72 -0.57
CA PRO A 41 -14.17 16.19 -1.84
C PRO A 41 -13.96 15.10 -2.91
N PRO A 42 -14.90 14.94 -3.86
CA PRO A 42 -14.71 14.03 -4.98
C PRO A 42 -13.40 14.38 -5.69
N PRO A 43 -12.63 13.38 -6.18
CA PRO A 43 -11.38 13.61 -6.89
C PRO A 43 -11.63 14.64 -7.98
N SER A 44 -10.86 15.73 -7.96
CA SER A 44 -11.05 16.78 -8.94
C SER A 44 -10.70 16.21 -10.30
N GLU A 45 -11.52 16.47 -11.32
CA GLU A 45 -11.27 16.14 -12.72
C GLU A 45 -9.97 16.83 -13.17
N GLY A 46 -8.82 16.22 -12.87
CA GLY A 46 -7.51 16.84 -12.99
C GLY A 46 -6.42 16.36 -12.01
N ASP A 47 -6.75 15.55 -10.99
CA ASP A 47 -5.79 15.12 -9.96
C ASP A 47 -4.91 13.92 -10.35
N GLY A 48 -4.97 13.50 -11.63
CA GLY A 48 -4.29 12.31 -12.13
C GLY A 48 -4.88 11.01 -11.58
N CYS A 49 -4.09 9.94 -11.60
CA CYS A 49 -4.42 8.64 -11.00
C CYS A 49 -3.11 7.90 -10.70
N THR A 50 -3.13 6.93 -9.79
CA THR A 50 -1.95 6.16 -9.41
C THR A 50 -1.89 4.80 -10.12
N LEU A 51 -0.68 4.30 -10.27
CA LEU A 51 -0.34 2.97 -10.80
C LEU A 51 0.49 2.22 -9.75
N THR A 52 0.34 0.90 -9.74
CA THR A 52 0.96 0.05 -8.71
C THR A 52 2.48 0.00 -8.88
N GLN A 53 3.18 -0.41 -7.82
CA GLN A 53 4.61 -0.74 -7.90
C GLN A 53 4.90 -1.75 -9.02
N GLY A 54 4.02 -2.77 -9.17
CA GLY A 54 4.14 -3.79 -10.19
C GLY A 54 4.01 -3.26 -11.61
N TYR A 55 3.16 -2.24 -11.83
CA TYR A 55 3.08 -1.58 -13.13
C TYR A 55 4.43 -0.94 -13.49
N TRP A 56 4.96 -0.09 -12.60
CA TRP A 56 6.21 0.64 -12.84
C TRP A 56 7.40 -0.29 -13.08
N LYS A 57 7.48 -1.40 -12.36
CA LYS A 57 8.53 -2.42 -12.55
C LYS A 57 8.50 -3.04 -13.96
N ASN A 58 7.32 -3.20 -14.56
CA ASN A 58 7.15 -3.94 -15.81
C ASN A 58 6.92 -3.03 -17.04
N HIS A 59 6.86 -1.71 -16.87
CA HIS A 59 6.58 -0.73 -17.92
C HIS A 59 7.58 0.43 -17.87
N GLU A 60 8.88 0.12 -18.00
CA GLU A 60 9.96 1.10 -17.96
C GLU A 60 9.82 2.21 -19.01
N GLU A 61 9.21 1.90 -20.16
CA GLU A 61 8.94 2.84 -21.24
C GLU A 61 7.90 3.90 -20.87
N SER A 62 7.10 3.64 -19.84
CA SER A 62 6.06 4.55 -19.36
C SER A 62 6.56 5.49 -18.27
N TRP A 63 7.82 5.36 -17.81
CA TRP A 63 8.35 6.22 -16.76
C TRP A 63 8.44 7.68 -17.23
N PRO A 64 7.94 8.65 -16.43
CA PRO A 64 7.99 10.07 -16.79
C PRO A 64 9.41 10.65 -16.77
N THR A 65 10.37 9.94 -16.15
CA THR A 65 11.77 10.33 -16.04
C THR A 65 12.68 9.10 -16.05
N SER A 66 13.89 9.24 -16.58
CA SER A 66 14.91 8.19 -16.58
C SER A 66 15.80 8.19 -15.33
N LYS A 67 15.52 9.07 -14.37
CA LYS A 67 16.28 9.21 -13.11
C LYS A 67 15.38 9.66 -11.97
N LEU A 68 15.66 9.18 -10.77
CA LEU A 68 15.07 9.65 -9.52
C LEU A 68 16.17 9.95 -8.50
N THR A 69 15.87 10.84 -7.56
CA THR A 69 16.70 11.07 -6.38
C THR A 69 16.00 10.42 -5.20
N ILE A 70 16.70 9.56 -4.47
CA ILE A 70 16.20 8.87 -3.28
C ILE A 70 17.12 9.22 -2.10
N GLY A 71 16.57 9.83 -1.06
CA GLY A 71 17.33 10.29 0.11
C GLY A 71 18.45 11.26 -0.25
N GLY A 72 18.32 12.03 -1.33
CA GLY A 72 19.38 12.92 -1.83
C GLY A 72 20.49 12.23 -2.64
N VAL A 73 20.28 10.98 -3.09
CA VAL A 73 21.20 10.25 -3.97
C VAL A 73 20.53 10.00 -5.32
N GLU A 74 21.19 10.37 -6.42
CA GLU A 74 20.67 10.12 -7.77
C GLU A 74 20.84 8.64 -8.17
N TYR A 75 19.80 8.09 -8.77
CA TYR A 75 19.75 6.76 -9.37
C TYR A 75 19.29 6.87 -10.82
N SER A 76 19.93 6.10 -11.69
CA SER A 76 19.42 5.84 -13.04
C SER A 76 18.24 4.88 -13.01
N GLN A 77 17.40 4.93 -14.05
CA GLN A 77 16.29 4.00 -14.23
C GLN A 77 16.72 2.53 -14.12
N ALA A 78 17.86 2.16 -14.72
CA ALA A 78 18.38 0.80 -14.65
C ALA A 78 18.68 0.37 -13.19
N GLU A 79 19.32 1.23 -12.40
CA GLU A 79 19.57 0.92 -10.98
C GLU A 79 18.28 0.82 -10.16
N LEU A 80 17.26 1.63 -10.51
CA LEU A 80 15.95 1.59 -9.84
C LEU A 80 15.18 0.30 -10.18
N LEU A 81 15.30 -0.19 -11.42
CA LEU A 81 14.75 -1.48 -11.83
C LEU A 81 15.48 -2.63 -11.13
N ASP A 82 16.81 -2.60 -11.04
CA ASP A 82 17.58 -3.58 -10.27
C ASP A 82 17.14 -3.60 -8.80
N LEU A 83 16.84 -2.43 -8.21
CA LEU A 83 16.27 -2.35 -6.86
C LEU A 83 14.89 -3.02 -6.80
N PHE A 84 13.98 -2.76 -7.75
CA PHE A 84 12.66 -3.42 -7.81
C PHE A 84 12.74 -4.95 -8.01
N GLU A 85 13.80 -5.45 -8.63
CA GLU A 85 14.06 -6.89 -8.77
C GLU A 85 14.69 -7.50 -7.53
N THR A 86 15.36 -6.69 -6.70
CA THR A 86 16.01 -7.16 -5.48
C THR A 86 14.97 -7.47 -4.40
N PRO A 87 14.86 -8.73 -3.93
CA PRO A 87 13.92 -9.07 -2.86
C PRO A 87 14.37 -8.44 -1.53
N PRO A 88 13.48 -7.78 -0.76
CA PRO A 88 13.86 -7.09 0.48
C PRO A 88 14.46 -7.98 1.57
N ARG A 89 14.11 -9.27 1.65
CA ARG A 89 14.63 -10.22 2.67
C ARG A 89 14.59 -9.66 4.11
N GLY A 90 13.51 -8.94 4.42
CA GLY A 90 13.25 -8.29 5.71
C GLY A 90 13.96 -6.96 5.92
N ASP A 91 14.64 -6.40 4.91
CA ASP A 91 15.20 -5.06 4.96
C ASP A 91 14.13 -4.01 4.68
N THR A 92 13.72 -3.32 5.74
CA THR A 92 12.72 -2.26 5.72
C THR A 92 13.15 -1.03 4.91
N SER A 93 14.45 -0.77 4.76
CA SER A 93 14.92 0.29 3.86
C SER A 93 14.61 -0.02 2.41
N LEU A 94 14.71 -1.30 2.00
CA LEU A 94 14.39 -1.70 0.64
C LEU A 94 12.87 -1.76 0.41
N ILE A 95 12.09 -2.16 1.41
CA ILE A 95 10.62 -2.11 1.37
C ILE A 95 10.14 -0.67 1.15
N LEU A 96 10.63 0.27 1.96
CA LEU A 96 10.31 1.69 1.79
C LEU A 96 10.82 2.20 0.44
N GLY A 97 12.01 1.78 0.03
CA GLY A 97 12.60 2.18 -1.26
C GLY A 97 11.70 1.80 -2.43
N HIS A 98 11.16 0.58 -2.45
CA HIS A 98 10.22 0.15 -3.49
C HIS A 98 8.97 1.03 -3.53
N GLN A 99 8.35 1.30 -2.39
CA GLN A 99 7.13 2.12 -2.34
C GLN A 99 7.39 3.58 -2.70
N LEU A 100 8.53 4.13 -2.27
CA LEU A 100 8.93 5.50 -2.59
C LEU A 100 9.21 5.68 -4.08
N ILE A 101 9.90 4.74 -4.73
CA ILE A 101 10.13 4.79 -6.17
C ILE A 101 8.80 4.83 -6.93
N ALA A 102 7.86 3.95 -6.60
CA ALA A 102 6.54 3.93 -7.23
C ALA A 102 5.75 5.23 -6.98
N ALA A 103 5.78 5.75 -5.75
CA ALA A 103 5.09 7.00 -5.40
C ALA A 103 5.66 8.21 -6.15
N LEU A 104 6.99 8.30 -6.27
CA LEU A 104 7.64 9.35 -7.05
C LEU A 104 7.29 9.27 -8.55
N LEU A 105 7.16 8.07 -9.11
CA LEU A 105 6.73 7.88 -10.50
C LEU A 105 5.26 8.25 -10.70
N ASN A 106 4.38 7.91 -9.76
CA ASN A 106 2.98 8.34 -9.75
C ASN A 106 2.86 9.87 -9.74
N VAL A 107 3.56 10.54 -8.82
CA VAL A 107 3.57 12.01 -8.74
C VAL A 107 4.19 12.63 -10.00
N GLY A 108 5.29 12.06 -10.49
CA GLY A 108 5.93 12.48 -11.74
C GLY A 108 5.02 12.31 -12.97
N SER A 109 4.05 11.42 -12.91
CA SER A 109 3.04 11.17 -13.95
C SER A 109 1.76 11.99 -13.78
N GLY A 110 1.71 12.84 -12.75
CA GLY A 110 0.61 13.78 -12.52
C GLY A 110 -0.40 13.39 -11.45
N ALA A 111 -0.17 12.30 -10.70
CA ALA A 111 -1.01 11.97 -9.55
C ALA A 111 -0.81 12.99 -8.41
N SER A 112 -1.91 13.51 -7.87
CA SER A 112 -1.90 14.40 -6.70
C SER A 112 -1.49 13.64 -5.43
N ASP A 113 -0.45 14.12 -4.74
CA ASP A 113 0.06 13.54 -3.48
C ASP A 113 -0.58 14.13 -2.22
N ALA A 114 -1.59 14.99 -2.36
CA ALA A 114 -2.16 15.73 -1.22
C ALA A 114 -2.65 14.82 -0.08
N ALA A 115 -3.15 13.62 -0.42
CA ALA A 115 -3.62 12.64 0.56
C ALA A 115 -2.50 12.00 1.39
N LEU A 116 -1.24 12.05 0.93
CA LEU A 116 -0.09 11.53 1.69
C LEU A 116 0.23 12.40 2.92
N GLY A 117 -0.29 13.62 3.00
CA GLY A 117 -0.12 14.47 4.20
C GLY A 117 1.33 14.77 4.57
N GLY A 118 2.28 14.62 3.64
CA GLY A 118 3.71 14.78 3.88
C GLY A 118 4.53 13.49 3.92
N ALA A 119 3.90 12.31 3.92
CA ALA A 119 4.60 11.01 4.02
C ALA A 119 5.67 10.80 2.93
N LEU A 120 5.47 11.36 1.72
CA LEU A 120 6.48 11.31 0.66
C LEU A 120 7.77 12.04 1.07
N ALA A 121 7.65 13.23 1.65
CA ALA A 121 8.79 14.01 2.12
C ALA A 121 9.44 13.39 3.36
N GLU A 122 8.65 12.79 4.25
CA GLU A 122 9.14 12.05 5.41
C GLU A 122 9.92 10.79 4.99
N ALA A 123 9.46 10.07 3.97
CA ALA A 123 10.19 8.93 3.40
C ALA A 123 11.53 9.35 2.78
N GLU A 124 11.57 10.45 2.03
CA GLU A 124 12.83 11.02 1.51
C GLU A 124 13.79 11.43 2.64
N ALA A 125 13.29 12.05 3.71
CA ALA A 125 14.09 12.42 4.87
C ALA A 125 14.62 11.18 5.60
N TRP A 126 13.76 10.17 5.81
CA TRP A 126 14.15 8.90 6.41
C TRP A 126 15.26 8.23 5.60
N MET A 127 15.15 8.22 4.26
CA MET A 127 16.19 7.70 3.36
C MET A 127 17.50 8.47 3.47
N ALA A 128 17.44 9.79 3.64
CA ALA A 128 18.64 10.61 3.82
C ALA A 128 19.35 10.34 5.15
N ASP A 129 18.59 10.13 6.22
CA ASP A 129 19.09 10.02 7.61
C ASP A 129 19.61 8.61 7.95
N ASN A 130 19.11 7.56 7.28
CA ASN A 130 19.37 6.17 7.64
C ASN A 130 20.34 5.42 6.70
N LYS A 131 21.08 6.16 5.87
CA LYS A 131 22.07 5.58 4.95
C LYS A 131 23.13 4.76 5.67
N ASP A 132 23.52 3.67 5.04
CA ASP A 132 24.72 2.92 5.43
C ASP A 132 26.00 3.58 4.88
N ALA A 133 27.13 2.87 4.98
CA ALA A 133 28.42 3.37 4.51
C ALA A 133 28.50 3.51 2.99
N ASP A 134 27.78 2.67 2.25
CA ASP A 134 27.73 2.72 0.77
C ASP A 134 26.83 3.88 0.31
N GLY A 135 25.91 4.32 1.17
CA GLY A 135 25.04 5.46 0.94
C GLY A 135 23.97 5.19 -0.11
N ARG A 136 23.79 3.93 -0.51
CA ARG A 136 22.85 3.49 -1.53
C ARG A 136 22.04 2.30 -1.03
N LEU A 137 20.75 2.27 -1.35
CA LEU A 137 19.89 1.12 -1.04
C LEU A 137 20.48 -0.19 -1.59
N PRO A 138 20.26 -1.32 -0.89
CA PRO A 138 19.61 -1.44 0.43
C PRO A 138 20.54 -1.09 1.62
N TYR A 139 20.01 -0.53 2.71
CA TYR A 139 20.80 -0.12 3.90
C TYR A 139 20.93 -1.20 4.99
N GLY A 140 20.26 -2.34 4.85
CA GLY A 140 20.36 -3.47 5.77
C GLY A 140 19.54 -3.34 7.06
N ILE A 141 18.54 -2.45 7.12
CA ILE A 141 17.77 -2.13 8.32
C ILE A 141 16.61 -3.10 8.48
N LYS A 142 16.67 -3.98 9.49
CA LYS A 142 15.68 -5.05 9.68
C LYS A 142 14.78 -4.92 10.92
N ARG A 143 15.16 -4.07 11.89
CA ARG A 143 14.52 -4.00 13.22
C ARG A 143 14.95 -2.74 13.97
N GLY A 144 14.18 -2.40 15.01
CA GLY A 144 14.34 -1.18 15.82
C GLY A 144 13.52 -0.01 15.27
N ASP A 145 13.54 1.11 15.96
CA ASP A 145 12.67 2.27 15.70
C ASP A 145 12.73 2.74 14.23
N ALA A 146 13.92 2.83 13.64
CA ALA A 146 14.07 3.19 12.23
C ALA A 146 13.35 2.21 11.28
N ALA A 147 13.35 0.92 11.61
CA ALA A 147 12.64 -0.09 10.82
C ALA A 147 11.13 0.03 10.97
N GLU A 148 10.65 0.38 12.17
CA GLU A 148 9.22 0.62 12.44
C GLU A 148 8.72 1.85 11.68
N ASP A 149 9.49 2.94 11.70
CA ASP A 149 9.23 4.15 10.92
C ASP A 149 9.17 3.85 9.41
N ALA A 150 10.14 3.09 8.90
CA ALA A 150 10.16 2.69 7.50
C ALA A 150 8.95 1.86 7.09
N VAL A 151 8.50 0.95 7.95
CA VAL A 151 7.29 0.13 7.69
C VAL A 151 6.03 1.00 7.69
N ALA A 152 5.91 1.93 8.64
CA ALA A 152 4.76 2.84 8.69
C ALA A 152 4.68 3.73 7.43
N LEU A 153 5.80 4.32 7.02
CA LEU A 153 5.91 5.09 5.79
C LEU A 153 5.62 4.24 4.55
N SER A 154 6.13 2.99 4.52
CA SER A 154 5.86 2.06 3.42
C SER A 154 4.36 1.77 3.29
N GLY A 155 3.64 1.62 4.40
CA GLY A 155 2.20 1.41 4.40
C GLY A 155 1.45 2.59 3.77
N ALA A 156 1.74 3.82 4.19
CA ALA A 156 1.10 5.01 3.63
C ALA A 156 1.37 5.18 2.12
N LEU A 157 2.61 4.94 1.69
CA LEU A 157 2.97 5.01 0.28
C LEU A 157 2.34 3.87 -0.54
N ALA A 158 2.22 2.67 0.04
CA ALA A 158 1.52 1.56 -0.61
C ALA A 158 0.04 1.88 -0.82
N ASP A 159 -0.66 2.40 0.21
CA ASP A 159 -2.07 2.79 0.09
C ASP A 159 -2.28 3.83 -1.02
N PHE A 160 -1.33 4.76 -1.20
CA PHE A 160 -1.35 5.72 -2.29
C PHE A 160 -1.10 5.06 -3.66
N ASN A 161 -0.06 4.24 -3.77
CA ASN A 161 0.32 3.57 -5.02
C ASN A 161 -0.76 2.62 -5.54
N GLU A 162 -1.49 1.97 -4.63
CA GLU A 162 -2.61 1.08 -4.96
C GLU A 162 -3.94 1.84 -5.16
N GLY A 163 -3.93 3.18 -5.02
CA GLY A 163 -5.11 4.03 -5.22
C GLY A 163 -6.13 3.95 -4.07
N GLY A 164 -5.76 3.38 -2.92
CA GLY A 164 -6.57 3.35 -1.70
C GLY A 164 -6.71 4.72 -1.03
N ILE A 165 -5.74 5.61 -1.25
CA ILE A 165 -5.82 7.04 -0.91
C ILE A 165 -5.37 7.90 -2.11
N GLY A 166 -5.74 9.19 -2.09
CA GLY A 166 -5.38 10.12 -3.16
C GLY A 166 -6.36 10.08 -4.33
N PRO A 167 -5.89 10.28 -5.58
CA PRO A 167 -6.77 10.45 -6.72
C PRO A 167 -7.43 9.15 -7.23
N GLY A 168 -7.10 8.01 -6.63
CA GLY A 168 -7.57 6.69 -7.07
C GLY A 168 -6.68 6.06 -8.15
N HIS A 169 -6.98 4.81 -8.50
CA HIS A 169 -6.21 4.03 -9.47
C HIS A 169 -6.57 4.37 -10.93
N CYS A 170 -5.62 4.27 -11.85
CA CYS A 170 -5.90 4.46 -13.27
C CYS A 170 -6.72 3.29 -13.85
N ASP A 171 -7.81 3.58 -14.57
CA ASP A 171 -8.58 2.58 -15.30
C ASP A 171 -7.81 2.11 -16.56
N GLY A 172 -7.09 0.99 -16.44
CA GLY A 172 -6.28 0.44 -17.54
C GLY A 172 -5.59 -0.91 -17.31
N GLY A 173 -5.90 -1.64 -16.23
CA GLY A 173 -5.39 -2.99 -15.93
C GLY A 173 -6.46 -3.88 -15.27
N PRO A 174 -6.37 -5.22 -15.37
CA PRO A 174 -7.55 -6.09 -15.28
C PRO A 174 -8.04 -6.23 -13.84
N GLY A 175 -9.12 -5.53 -13.53
CA GLY A 175 -9.96 -5.84 -12.37
C GLY A 175 -10.14 -4.66 -11.43
N SER A 176 -10.98 -3.71 -11.82
CA SER A 176 -12.12 -3.25 -11.02
C SER A 176 -12.82 -2.10 -11.73
N GLY A 177 -13.49 -2.42 -12.84
CA GLY A 177 -14.64 -1.63 -13.25
C GLY A 177 -15.71 -1.79 -12.18
N SER A 178 -15.79 -0.83 -11.27
CA SER A 178 -16.96 -0.60 -10.40
C SER A 178 -17.22 0.90 -10.26
N GLY A 179 -17.06 1.63 -11.35
CA GLY A 179 -17.77 2.87 -11.58
C GLY A 179 -18.86 2.59 -12.61
N ASP A 180 -20.01 2.12 -12.15
CA ASP A 180 -21.25 2.14 -12.93
C ASP A 180 -21.81 3.56 -12.80
N PRO A 181 -21.68 4.46 -13.79
CA PRO A 181 -22.34 5.75 -13.74
C PRO A 181 -23.79 5.49 -14.16
N GLY A 182 -24.67 5.50 -13.17
CA GLY A 182 -26.09 5.25 -13.31
C GLY A 182 -26.67 5.79 -14.62
N ASP A 183 -27.19 4.86 -15.41
CA ASP A 183 -28.04 5.15 -16.56
C ASP A 183 -29.26 5.94 -16.09
N SER A 184 -29.24 7.24 -16.33
CA SER A 184 -30.41 8.10 -16.28
C SER A 184 -30.77 8.51 -17.70
N SER A 185 -31.37 7.58 -18.43
CA SER A 185 -32.22 7.91 -19.55
C SER A 185 -33.59 7.24 -19.41
N GLY A 186 -34.45 7.90 -18.63
CA GLY A 186 -35.87 7.56 -18.56
C GLY A 186 -36.60 7.96 -19.85
N SER A 187 -37.36 7.00 -20.40
CA SER A 187 -38.57 7.18 -21.24
C SER A 187 -39.25 5.79 -21.29
N GLY A 188 -40.30 5.53 -20.49
CA GLY A 188 -41.71 5.40 -20.92
C GLY A 188 -41.90 4.36 -22.04
N ASP A 189 -42.66 3.27 -21.95
CA ASP A 189 -44.00 3.02 -21.38
C ASP A 189 -44.28 1.48 -21.47
N PRO A 190 -45.47 0.91 -21.15
CA PRO A 190 -45.57 -0.41 -20.50
C PRO A 190 -46.25 -1.49 -21.35
N GLY A 191 -46.20 -2.73 -20.89
CA GLY A 191 -47.24 -3.71 -21.19
C GLY A 191 -46.77 -5.15 -21.35
N GLY A 192 -47.44 -6.06 -20.66
CA GLY A 192 -47.56 -7.45 -21.08
C GLY A 192 -47.08 -8.47 -20.06
N SER A 193 -47.98 -8.81 -19.15
CA SER A 193 -48.03 -10.05 -18.37
C SER A 193 -47.69 -11.29 -19.21
N ASP A 194 -47.05 -12.31 -18.62
CA ASP A 194 -47.70 -13.60 -18.35
C ASP A 194 -46.70 -14.68 -17.89
N ASP A 195 -47.24 -15.54 -17.04
CA ASP A 195 -46.68 -16.62 -16.24
C ASP A 195 -45.85 -17.69 -16.96
N GLY A 196 -44.94 -18.32 -16.20
CA GLY A 196 -44.34 -19.59 -16.63
C GLY A 196 -43.24 -20.10 -15.71
N GLY A 197 -43.63 -20.59 -14.53
CA GLY A 197 -42.75 -21.37 -13.67
C GLY A 197 -42.25 -22.65 -14.37
N HIS A 198 -40.98 -22.96 -14.18
CA HIS A 198 -40.50 -24.33 -14.30
C HIS A 198 -39.37 -24.59 -13.32
N ASP A 199 -39.73 -25.36 -12.29
CA ASP A 199 -38.83 -26.05 -11.37
C ASP A 199 -37.80 -26.89 -12.14
N CYS A 200 -36.54 -26.84 -11.71
CA CYS A 200 -35.54 -27.84 -12.09
C CYS A 200 -35.38 -28.82 -10.93
N PRO A 201 -35.61 -30.13 -11.12
CA PRO A 201 -35.33 -31.12 -10.10
C PRO A 201 -33.86 -31.59 -10.16
N ASP A 202 -33.31 -31.82 -8.96
CA ASP A 202 -32.26 -32.79 -8.72
C ASP A 202 -32.69 -34.20 -9.19
N ASP A 203 -31.89 -34.86 -10.02
CA ASP A 203 -31.66 -36.29 -9.86
C ASP A 203 -30.25 -36.69 -10.27
N GLY A 204 -29.75 -37.69 -9.55
CA GLY A 204 -28.44 -38.27 -9.79
C GLY A 204 -28.52 -39.57 -10.57
N SER A 205 -27.32 -40.09 -10.79
CA SER A 205 -26.95 -41.50 -11.00
C SER A 205 -26.86 -42.05 -12.43
N THR A 206 -25.65 -42.55 -12.67
CA THR A 206 -25.27 -43.82 -13.31
C THR A 206 -25.09 -43.87 -14.82
N GLY A 207 -23.92 -44.37 -15.22
CA GLY A 207 -23.55 -44.68 -16.58
C GLY A 207 -22.09 -45.08 -16.69
N GLU A 208 -21.75 -46.27 -16.18
CA GLU A 208 -20.50 -46.99 -16.46
C GLU A 208 -20.26 -47.14 -17.97
N SER A 209 -18.97 -47.09 -18.38
CA SER A 209 -18.35 -48.05 -19.32
C SER A 209 -16.87 -47.72 -19.57
N ASP A 210 -16.02 -48.56 -18.98
CA ASP A 210 -14.89 -49.31 -19.56
C ASP A 210 -13.79 -48.61 -20.39
N GLY A 211 -12.54 -48.85 -19.95
CA GLY A 211 -11.46 -49.19 -20.88
C GLY A 211 -10.02 -48.89 -20.46
N GLY A 212 -9.39 -49.86 -19.77
CA GLY A 212 -7.96 -50.28 -19.85
C GLY A 212 -6.86 -49.21 -19.65
N GLY A 213 -5.84 -49.40 -18.82
CA GLY A 213 -5.14 -50.62 -18.39
C GLY A 213 -3.64 -50.31 -18.43
N GLY A 214 -2.89 -50.67 -17.39
CA GLY A 214 -1.43 -50.49 -17.37
C GLY A 214 -0.83 -50.38 -15.99
N SER A 215 -0.69 -51.52 -15.32
CA SER A 215 0.09 -51.74 -14.11
C SER A 215 1.59 -51.51 -14.35
N ASP A 216 2.32 -50.93 -13.41
CA ASP A 216 3.23 -51.70 -12.53
C ASP A 216 4.03 -50.82 -11.54
N PRO A 217 4.56 -51.43 -10.45
CA PRO A 217 4.76 -50.78 -9.16
C PRO A 217 6.22 -50.49 -8.82
N GLY A 218 6.44 -49.57 -7.88
CA GLY A 218 7.76 -49.32 -7.30
C GLY A 218 7.62 -48.73 -5.91
N GLY A 219 7.51 -49.60 -4.90
CA GLY A 219 7.58 -49.20 -3.50
C GLY A 219 9.02 -48.93 -3.06
N SER A 220 9.20 -47.98 -2.15
CA SER A 220 10.13 -48.10 -1.04
C SER A 220 9.79 -47.05 0.01
N SER A 221 9.36 -47.54 1.16
CA SER A 221 9.35 -46.86 2.43
C SER A 221 10.79 -46.58 2.89
N ASP A 222 11.05 -45.36 3.36
CA ASP A 222 11.82 -45.17 4.60
C ASP A 222 11.41 -43.87 5.32
N PRO A 223 11.37 -43.87 6.67
CA PRO A 223 10.91 -42.76 7.51
C PRO A 223 12.10 -41.94 8.04
N GLY A 224 11.91 -40.66 8.29
CA GLY A 224 12.94 -39.85 8.93
C GLY A 224 12.54 -38.40 9.08
N GLY A 225 12.21 -38.01 10.31
CA GLY A 225 11.85 -36.65 10.68
C GLY A 225 12.99 -35.65 10.47
N GLY A 226 12.58 -34.41 10.25
CA GLY A 226 13.40 -33.22 10.26
C GLY A 226 12.47 -32.03 10.08
N GLU A 227 12.20 -31.32 11.16
CA GLU A 227 11.48 -30.06 11.19
C GLU A 227 12.26 -29.03 10.37
N GLY A 228 12.02 -29.01 9.07
CA GLY A 228 12.50 -27.97 8.15
C GLY A 228 11.43 -26.90 8.06
N GLY A 229 11.54 -25.86 8.89
CA GLY A 229 10.78 -24.63 8.72
C GLY A 229 11.12 -24.02 7.37
N SER A 230 10.32 -24.32 6.36
CA SER A 230 10.31 -23.59 5.10
C SER A 230 9.98 -22.14 5.43
N ALA A 231 10.99 -21.27 5.40
CA ALA A 231 10.76 -19.83 5.42
C ALA A 231 9.84 -19.50 4.22
N PRO A 232 8.67 -18.89 4.44
CA PRO A 232 7.77 -18.61 3.34
C PRO A 232 8.43 -17.56 2.43
N THR A 233 8.73 -17.97 1.21
CA THR A 233 9.12 -17.12 0.10
C THR A 233 7.86 -16.41 -0.39
N CYS A 234 7.85 -15.08 -0.39
CA CYS A 234 6.75 -14.27 -0.92
C CYS A 234 6.58 -14.58 -2.42
N ALA A 235 5.52 -15.30 -2.77
CA ALA A 235 5.20 -15.64 -4.15
C ALA A 235 3.88 -15.02 -4.65
N ASP A 236 3.03 -14.49 -3.76
CA ASP A 236 1.79 -13.81 -4.13
C ASP A 236 1.41 -12.77 -3.06
N PRO A 237 0.79 -11.62 -3.42
CA PRO A 237 0.16 -10.74 -2.43
C PRO A 237 -0.86 -11.56 -1.65
N CYS A 238 -1.05 -11.30 -0.34
CA CYS A 238 -1.82 -12.15 0.59
C CYS A 238 -3.34 -12.32 0.30
N SER A 239 -3.75 -12.51 -0.95
CA SER A 239 -5.14 -12.72 -1.38
C SER A 239 -5.83 -13.88 -0.65
N ASP A 240 -5.06 -14.90 -0.24
CA ASP A 240 -5.55 -16.07 0.50
C ASP A 240 -5.33 -15.99 2.02
N GLY A 241 -4.86 -14.83 2.53
CA GLY A 241 -4.56 -14.61 3.95
C GLY A 241 -3.19 -15.13 4.40
N CYS A 242 -2.85 -14.87 5.68
CA CYS A 242 -1.60 -15.30 6.30
C CYS A 242 -1.83 -16.42 7.32
N ALA A 243 -0.82 -17.27 7.51
CA ALA A 243 -0.84 -18.32 8.52
C ALA A 243 -1.00 -17.76 9.94
N ASP A 244 -1.57 -18.57 10.85
CA ASP A 244 -1.77 -18.18 12.25
C ASP A 244 -0.47 -17.65 12.89
N GLY A 245 -0.55 -16.45 13.49
CA GLY A 245 0.61 -15.75 14.06
C GLY A 245 1.34 -14.80 13.09
N TYR A 246 0.81 -14.60 11.88
CA TYR A 246 1.34 -13.67 10.88
C TYR A 246 0.25 -12.68 10.45
N ILE A 247 0.63 -11.42 10.17
CA ILE A 247 -0.22 -10.41 9.55
C ILE A 247 0.25 -10.12 8.13
N CYS A 248 -0.70 -9.76 7.24
CA CYS A 248 -0.34 -9.24 5.94
C CYS A 248 0.10 -7.78 6.07
N VAL A 249 1.35 -7.51 5.71
CA VAL A 249 1.93 -6.18 5.66
C VAL A 249 2.46 -5.97 4.25
N VAL A 250 1.84 -5.05 3.50
CA VAL A 250 2.26 -4.70 2.13
C VAL A 250 2.39 -5.94 1.24
N GLY A 251 1.37 -6.81 1.24
CA GLY A 251 1.33 -8.02 0.42
C GLY A 251 2.24 -9.17 0.87
N CYS A 252 2.89 -9.07 2.04
CA CYS A 252 3.75 -10.12 2.60
C CYS A 252 3.29 -10.54 4.00
N CYS A 253 3.37 -11.85 4.30
CA CYS A 253 3.10 -12.35 5.65
C CYS A 253 4.27 -12.09 6.59
N ALA A 254 4.06 -11.22 7.58
CA ALA A 254 5.04 -10.86 8.61
C ALA A 254 4.63 -11.44 9.97
N PHE A 255 5.59 -12.00 10.71
CA PHE A 255 5.34 -12.62 12.02
C PHE A 255 4.97 -11.57 13.08
N ILE A 256 3.95 -11.87 13.89
CA ILE A 256 3.57 -11.04 15.04
C ILE A 256 4.38 -11.52 16.25
N ALA A 257 5.38 -10.75 16.68
CA ALA A 257 5.99 -10.93 17.98
C ALA A 257 5.08 -10.32 19.05
N ASN A 258 4.55 -11.15 19.94
CA ASN A 258 3.82 -10.73 21.15
C ASN A 258 4.81 -10.35 22.26
#